data_AF-A0AAJ5BEE8-F1
#
_entry.id   AF-A0AAJ5BEE8-F1
#
_cell.length_a   1.000
_cell.length_b   1.000
_cell.length_c   1.000
_cell.angle_alpha   90.00
_cell.angle_beta   90.00
_cell.angle_gamma   90.00
#
_symmetry.space_group_name_H-M   'P 1'
#
loop_
_entity.id
_entity.type
_entity.pdbx_description
1 polymer ?
#
loop_
_entity_poly.entity_id
_entity_poly.type
_entity_poly.pdbx_seq_one_letter_code
_entity_poly.pdbx_strand_id
1 'polypeptide(L)'
;MEEVKEPFVFKGYQYEDLDYAIENFVNEYNLSLDPQKLAEVRNVAEMLDLIVSYFKQEKKEDCTSQQAFYKLRTILHKYTNESDIKPNTRLEELFPKQNRIENIKRVEEDLGFKLKVFKPKEYKVLMLWLFFFVLVIFAFFQQFLLVTLGIVVLYFLRGIIFENGEEFKVETVGELVKLMVEKNYFKSRRDPDTMNEQELREMIAKYFADCLGLEREEFLNAKFG
;
A
#
# COMPACT_ATOMS: atom_id res chain seq x y z
N MET A 1 -9.47 -29.32 -17.70
CA MET A 1 -8.10 -29.79 -17.39
C MET A 1 -7.31 -28.50 -17.21
N GLU A 2 -7.15 -28.05 -15.96
CA GLU A 2 -6.36 -26.85 -15.68
C GLU A 2 -4.92 -27.14 -16.09
N GLU A 3 -4.35 -26.29 -16.93
CA GLU A 3 -2.95 -26.34 -17.32
C GLU A 3 -2.11 -26.15 -16.06
N VAL A 4 -1.41 -27.21 -15.63
CA VAL A 4 -0.48 -27.12 -14.49
C VAL A 4 0.67 -26.23 -14.95
N LYS A 5 0.59 -24.93 -14.68
CA LYS A 5 1.70 -23.99 -14.89
C LYS A 5 2.92 -24.52 -14.14
N GLU A 6 4.06 -24.61 -14.82
CA GLU A 6 5.31 -24.94 -14.16
C GLU A 6 5.59 -23.92 -13.04
N PRO A 7 6.09 -24.37 -11.87
CA PRO A 7 6.35 -23.47 -10.76
C PRO A 7 7.47 -22.49 -11.15
N PHE A 8 7.28 -21.21 -10.79
CA PHE A 8 8.32 -20.20 -10.95
C PHE A 8 9.59 -20.63 -10.19
N VAL A 9 10.76 -20.46 -10.80
CA VAL A 9 12.04 -20.81 -10.18
C VAL A 9 12.92 -19.58 -10.17
N PHE A 10 13.30 -19.12 -8.98
CA PHE A 10 14.22 -18.00 -8.82
C PHE A 10 15.60 -18.35 -9.39
N LYS A 11 16.13 -17.51 -10.29
CA LYS A 11 17.45 -17.68 -10.91
C LYS A 11 18.15 -16.33 -11.11
N GLY A 12 19.45 -16.30 -10.84
CA GLY A 12 20.31 -15.16 -11.12
C GLY A 12 19.76 -13.86 -10.52
N TYR A 13 19.52 -12.85 -11.38
CA TYR A 13 19.02 -11.52 -10.97
C TYR A 13 17.68 -11.55 -10.20
N GLN A 14 16.87 -12.60 -10.36
CA GLN A 14 15.60 -12.72 -9.65
C GLN A 14 15.79 -12.92 -8.14
N TYR A 15 16.95 -13.45 -7.71
CA TYR A 15 17.31 -13.47 -6.29
C TYR A 15 17.69 -12.08 -5.79
N GLU A 16 18.34 -11.27 -6.61
CA GLU A 16 18.67 -9.88 -6.25
C GLU A 16 17.40 -9.05 -6.03
N ASP A 17 16.38 -9.24 -6.87
CA ASP A 17 15.07 -8.59 -6.72
C ASP A 17 14.38 -9.03 -5.42
N LEU A 18 14.44 -10.33 -5.08
CA LEU A 18 13.89 -10.86 -3.83
C LEU A 18 14.66 -10.35 -2.60
N ASP A 19 15.98 -10.37 -2.63
CA ASP A 19 16.84 -9.87 -1.56
C ASP A 19 16.59 -8.39 -1.30
N TYR A 20 16.47 -7.58 -2.37
CA TYR A 20 16.12 -6.17 -2.28
C TYR A 20 14.72 -5.97 -1.68
N ALA A 21 13.74 -6.77 -2.06
CA ALA A 21 12.40 -6.72 -1.49
C ALA A 21 12.41 -7.07 0.01
N ILE A 22 13.17 -8.10 0.42
CA ILE A 22 13.34 -8.47 1.83
C ILE A 22 14.01 -7.34 2.60
N GLU A 23 15.11 -6.79 2.09
CA GLU A 23 15.83 -5.68 2.75
C GLU A 23 14.91 -4.47 2.98
N ASN A 24 14.14 -4.07 1.97
CA ASN A 24 13.18 -2.99 2.10
C ASN A 24 12.13 -3.27 3.18
N PHE A 25 11.57 -4.49 3.20
CA PHE A 25 10.59 -4.89 4.20
C PHE A 25 11.19 -4.89 5.62
N VAL A 26 12.38 -5.44 5.79
CA VAL A 26 13.10 -5.49 7.07
C VAL A 26 13.36 -4.09 7.60
N ASN A 27 13.81 -3.19 6.75
CA ASN A 27 14.05 -1.79 7.12
C ASN A 27 12.75 -1.06 7.46
N GLU A 28 11.67 -1.27 6.71
CA GLU A 28 10.36 -0.65 6.95
C GLU A 28 9.78 -1.06 8.31
N TYR A 29 9.90 -2.34 8.67
CA TYR A 29 9.38 -2.89 9.92
C TYR A 29 10.41 -2.90 11.06
N ASN A 30 11.61 -2.36 10.83
CA ASN A 30 12.72 -2.35 11.79
C ASN A 30 13.00 -3.74 12.39
N LEU A 31 12.98 -4.76 11.52
CA LEU A 31 13.30 -6.14 11.89
C LEU A 31 14.81 -6.35 11.89
N SER A 32 15.29 -7.33 12.65
CA SER A 32 16.70 -7.71 12.67
C SER A 32 16.84 -9.16 12.27
N LEU A 33 16.61 -9.46 10.99
CA LEU A 33 16.74 -10.82 10.45
C LEU A 33 18.19 -11.30 10.54
N ASP A 34 18.38 -12.53 11.01
CA ASP A 34 19.65 -13.23 10.97
C ASP A 34 19.93 -13.72 9.54
N PRO A 35 20.98 -13.21 8.86
CA PRO A 35 21.31 -13.62 7.49
C PRO A 35 21.64 -15.12 7.38
N GLN A 36 22.16 -15.75 8.45
CA GLN A 36 22.48 -17.17 8.43
C GLN A 36 21.21 -18.01 8.36
N LYS A 37 20.19 -17.65 9.15
CA LYS A 37 18.89 -18.33 9.09
C LYS A 37 18.18 -18.13 7.77
N LEU A 38 18.32 -16.95 7.16
CA LEU A 38 17.72 -16.68 5.85
C LEU A 38 18.38 -17.54 4.76
N ALA A 39 19.70 -17.73 4.81
CA ALA A 39 20.43 -18.58 3.86
C ALA A 39 20.07 -20.08 3.97
N GLU A 40 19.52 -20.52 5.10
CA GLU A 40 19.08 -21.92 5.31
C GLU A 40 17.68 -22.21 4.77
N VAL A 41 16.92 -21.17 4.42
CA VAL A 41 15.53 -21.29 3.94
C VAL A 41 15.48 -21.99 2.59
N ARG A 42 14.61 -22.99 2.44
CA ARG A 42 14.56 -23.85 1.23
C ARG A 42 13.48 -23.47 0.25
N ASN A 43 12.47 -22.73 0.69
CA ASN A 43 11.31 -22.35 -0.11
C ASN A 43 10.63 -21.11 0.45
N VAL A 44 9.71 -20.54 -0.35
CA VAL A 44 8.96 -19.33 0.02
C VAL A 44 8.14 -19.52 1.30
N ALA A 45 7.58 -20.70 1.55
CA ALA A 45 6.80 -20.93 2.77
C ALA A 45 7.67 -20.81 4.03
N GLU A 46 8.82 -21.47 4.05
CA GLU A 46 9.80 -21.36 5.14
C GLU A 46 10.33 -19.91 5.30
N MET A 47 10.48 -19.17 4.19
CA MET A 47 10.90 -17.77 4.22
C MET A 47 9.88 -16.90 4.94
N LEU A 48 8.61 -17.04 4.58
CA LEU A 48 7.52 -16.29 5.19
C LEU A 48 7.40 -16.63 6.68
N ASP A 49 7.48 -17.91 7.02
CA ASP A 49 7.39 -18.36 8.41
C ASP A 49 8.57 -17.83 9.24
N LEU A 50 9.79 -17.82 8.65
CA LEU A 50 10.95 -17.20 9.27
C LEU A 50 10.70 -15.71 9.54
N ILE A 51 10.28 -14.93 8.55
CA ILE A 51 10.05 -13.47 8.72
C ILE A 51 8.97 -13.21 9.76
N VAL A 52 7.85 -13.95 9.71
CA VAL A 52 6.75 -13.84 10.68
C VAL A 52 7.23 -14.12 12.10
N SER A 53 8.17 -15.05 12.29
CA SER A 53 8.70 -15.39 13.62
C SER A 53 9.48 -14.25 14.31
N TYR A 54 9.93 -13.23 13.57
CA TYR A 54 10.62 -12.07 14.16
C TYR A 54 9.67 -11.05 14.78
N PHE A 55 8.36 -11.15 14.50
CA PHE A 55 7.35 -10.32 15.14
C PHE A 55 7.06 -10.84 16.56
N LYS A 56 7.22 -9.95 17.54
CA LYS A 56 7.09 -10.26 18.98
C LYS A 56 5.68 -10.04 19.53
N GLN A 57 4.77 -9.60 18.68
CA GLN A 57 3.39 -9.30 19.02
C GLN A 57 2.66 -10.55 19.53
N GLU A 58 1.74 -10.34 20.47
CA GLU A 58 0.89 -11.39 21.00
C GLU A 58 -0.01 -11.97 19.90
N LYS A 59 -0.01 -13.29 19.74
CA LYS A 59 -0.82 -13.97 18.72
C LYS A 59 -2.29 -13.99 19.12
N LYS A 60 -3.15 -13.38 18.30
CA LYS A 60 -4.61 -13.41 18.45
C LYS A 60 -5.25 -13.68 17.10
N GLU A 61 -6.17 -14.64 17.07
CA GLU A 61 -6.84 -15.10 15.84
C GLU A 61 -7.99 -14.18 15.39
N ASP A 62 -8.25 -13.09 16.11
CA ASP A 62 -9.31 -12.15 15.76
C ASP A 62 -8.99 -11.36 14.48
N CYS A 63 -10.01 -11.21 13.63
CA CYS A 63 -9.86 -10.64 12.30
C CYS A 63 -9.48 -9.15 12.35
N THR A 64 -8.36 -8.79 11.72
CA THR A 64 -7.88 -7.40 11.70
C THR A 64 -8.82 -6.48 10.94
N SER A 65 -9.45 -6.95 9.86
CA SER A 65 -10.41 -6.15 9.08
C SER A 65 -11.65 -5.79 9.91
N GLN A 66 -12.13 -6.70 10.75
CA GLN A 66 -13.25 -6.42 11.65
C GLN A 66 -12.85 -5.39 12.71
N GLN A 67 -11.68 -5.56 13.34
CA GLN A 67 -11.16 -4.60 14.32
C GLN A 67 -10.99 -3.21 13.71
N ALA A 68 -10.39 -3.13 12.52
CA ALA A 68 -10.16 -1.91 11.78
C ALA A 68 -11.48 -1.21 11.41
N PHE A 69 -12.49 -1.98 10.99
CA PHE A 69 -13.83 -1.43 10.72
C PHE A 69 -14.46 -0.80 11.95
N TYR A 70 -14.46 -1.48 13.10
CA TYR A 70 -15.04 -0.90 14.32
C TYR A 70 -14.24 0.30 14.82
N LYS A 71 -12.90 0.23 14.76
CA LYS A 71 -12.02 1.35 15.10
C LYS A 71 -12.32 2.58 14.24
N LEU A 72 -12.37 2.41 12.93
CA LEU A 72 -12.72 3.46 11.98
C LEU A 72 -14.13 3.98 12.24
N ARG A 73 -15.13 3.09 12.37
CA ARG A 73 -16.54 3.46 12.60
C ARG A 73 -16.70 4.34 13.84
N THR A 74 -16.04 4.00 14.95
CA THR A 74 -16.08 4.80 16.18
C THR A 74 -15.54 6.21 15.96
N ILE A 75 -14.48 6.37 15.16
CA ILE A 75 -13.91 7.68 14.84
C ILE A 75 -14.81 8.45 13.89
N LEU A 76 -15.33 7.79 12.83
CA LEU A 76 -16.21 8.41 11.85
C LEU A 76 -17.45 9.02 12.49
N HIS A 77 -18.05 8.36 13.49
CA HIS A 77 -19.20 8.87 14.26
C HIS A 77 -18.98 10.24 14.92
N LYS A 78 -17.73 10.67 15.12
CA LYS A 78 -17.43 12.02 15.63
C LYS A 78 -17.56 13.11 14.56
N TYR A 79 -17.53 12.74 13.29
CA TYR A 79 -17.44 13.66 12.14
C TYR A 79 -18.61 13.54 11.16
N THR A 80 -19.55 12.62 11.42
CA THR A 80 -20.77 12.43 10.63
C THR A 80 -21.97 12.23 11.54
N ASN A 81 -23.15 12.63 11.05
CA ASN A 81 -24.42 12.33 11.72
C ASN A 81 -25.00 10.97 11.30
N GLU A 82 -24.30 10.22 10.43
CA GLU A 82 -24.74 8.91 9.97
C GLU A 82 -24.65 7.86 11.09
N SER A 83 -25.81 7.45 11.59
CA SER A 83 -25.92 6.48 12.68
C SER A 83 -25.56 5.05 12.26
N ASP A 84 -25.73 4.70 10.98
CA ASP A 84 -25.59 3.33 10.48
C ASP A 84 -24.52 3.20 9.39
N ILE A 85 -23.28 3.52 9.77
CA ILE A 85 -22.10 3.32 8.91
C ILE A 85 -21.87 1.81 8.69
N LYS A 86 -21.97 1.38 7.44
CA LYS A 86 -21.76 0.01 6.95
C LYS A 86 -20.54 -0.06 6.03
N PRO A 87 -20.00 -1.26 5.76
CA PRO A 87 -18.88 -1.41 4.82
C PRO A 87 -19.17 -0.87 3.41
N ASN A 88 -20.43 -0.90 2.95
CA ASN A 88 -20.82 -0.37 1.65
C ASN A 88 -21.23 1.11 1.66
N THR A 89 -21.19 1.79 2.82
CA THR A 89 -21.44 3.23 2.90
C THR A 89 -20.38 3.97 2.09
N ARG A 90 -20.81 4.92 1.26
CA ARG A 90 -19.90 5.67 0.38
C ARG A 90 -19.17 6.75 1.17
N LEU A 91 -17.87 6.88 0.96
CA LEU A 91 -17.07 7.93 1.62
C LEU A 91 -17.54 9.34 1.24
N GLU A 92 -18.10 9.50 0.04
CA GLU A 92 -18.64 10.77 -0.41
C GLU A 92 -19.89 11.23 0.36
N GLU A 93 -20.67 10.28 0.89
CA GLU A 93 -21.83 10.56 1.73
C GLU A 93 -21.41 10.99 3.13
N LEU A 94 -20.32 10.40 3.64
CA LEU A 94 -19.75 10.75 4.95
C LEU A 94 -18.93 12.06 4.91
N PHE A 95 -18.30 12.36 3.78
CA PHE A 95 -17.38 13.48 3.64
C PHE A 95 -17.73 14.35 2.41
N PRO A 96 -18.64 15.33 2.57
CA PRO A 96 -19.03 16.22 1.49
C PRO A 96 -17.86 17.10 1.04
N LYS A 97 -17.85 17.48 -0.24
CA LYS A 97 -16.70 18.09 -0.93
C LYS A 97 -16.13 19.34 -0.24
N GLN A 98 -16.98 20.13 0.43
CA GLN A 98 -16.59 21.42 1.02
C GLN A 98 -15.52 21.27 2.11
N ASN A 99 -15.67 20.29 3.02
CA ASN A 99 -14.79 20.11 4.19
C ASN A 99 -14.08 18.74 4.20
N ARG A 100 -14.14 18.02 3.07
CA ARG A 100 -13.67 16.62 2.92
C ARG A 100 -12.23 16.42 3.39
N ILE A 101 -11.31 17.26 2.90
CA ILE A 101 -9.88 17.12 3.18
C ILE A 101 -9.60 17.35 4.66
N GLU A 102 -10.21 18.37 5.25
CA GLU A 102 -10.04 18.69 6.67
C GLU A 102 -10.61 17.60 7.58
N ASN A 103 -11.82 17.11 7.28
CA ASN A 103 -12.44 16.04 8.07
C ASN A 103 -11.62 14.75 8.02
N ILE A 104 -11.09 14.38 6.85
CA ILE A 104 -10.20 13.21 6.74
C ILE A 104 -8.90 13.43 7.52
N LYS A 105 -8.30 14.63 7.51
CA LYS A 105 -7.12 14.92 8.34
C LYS A 105 -7.40 14.72 9.83
N ARG A 106 -8.57 15.17 10.30
CA ARG A 106 -8.99 14.94 11.69
C ARG A 106 -9.20 13.45 12.00
N VAL A 107 -9.76 12.69 11.06
CA VAL A 107 -9.86 11.22 11.18
C VAL A 107 -8.47 10.57 11.25
N GLU A 108 -7.52 11.00 10.42
CA GLU A 108 -6.13 10.51 10.46
C GLU A 108 -5.42 10.86 11.78
N GLU A 109 -5.68 12.05 12.34
CA GLU A 109 -5.18 12.48 13.65
C GLU A 109 -5.72 11.57 14.76
N ASP A 110 -7.03 11.31 14.78
CA ASP A 110 -7.68 10.41 15.73
C ASP A 110 -7.23 8.94 15.57
N LEU A 111 -6.91 8.51 14.35
CA LEU A 111 -6.35 7.19 14.08
C LEU A 111 -4.88 7.06 14.49
N GLY A 112 -4.13 8.16 14.52
CA GLY A 112 -2.69 8.18 14.75
C GLY A 112 -1.83 7.74 13.56
N PHE A 113 -2.41 7.69 12.35
CA PHE A 113 -1.68 7.38 11.11
C PHE A 113 -2.38 7.90 9.85
N LYS A 114 -1.62 8.01 8.77
CA LYS A 114 -2.09 8.54 7.49
C LYS A 114 -2.79 7.46 6.66
N LEU A 115 -3.97 7.78 6.15
CA LEU A 115 -4.77 6.93 5.27
C LEU A 115 -4.40 7.14 3.79
N LYS A 116 -3.90 8.34 3.43
CA LYS A 116 -3.49 8.69 2.04
C LYS A 116 -4.58 8.40 0.99
N VAL A 117 -5.84 8.68 1.33
CA VAL A 117 -7.02 8.31 0.53
C VAL A 117 -7.31 9.21 -0.66
N PHE A 118 -6.62 10.34 -0.81
CA PHE A 118 -6.88 11.27 -1.89
C PHE A 118 -6.01 11.02 -3.12
N LYS A 119 -6.62 11.14 -4.31
CA LYS A 119 -5.96 11.19 -5.61
C LYS A 119 -6.31 12.47 -6.35
N PRO A 120 -5.41 12.95 -7.23
CA PRO A 120 -5.77 14.03 -8.16
C PRO A 120 -6.84 13.57 -9.14
N LYS A 121 -7.64 14.54 -9.62
CA LYS A 121 -8.61 14.30 -10.68
C LYS A 121 -7.91 13.84 -11.96
N GLU A 122 -8.53 12.91 -12.69
CA GLU A 122 -7.94 12.29 -13.87
C GLU A 122 -7.52 13.31 -14.93
N TYR A 123 -8.35 14.34 -15.19
CA TYR A 123 -8.00 15.38 -16.15
C TYR A 123 -6.78 16.21 -15.73
N LYS A 124 -6.53 16.40 -14.42
CA LYS A 124 -5.30 17.09 -13.93
C LYS A 124 -4.06 16.26 -14.22
N VAL A 125 -4.15 14.94 -14.08
CA VAL A 125 -3.07 14.02 -14.45
C VAL A 125 -2.87 13.99 -15.96
N LEU A 126 -3.95 13.99 -16.75
CA LEU A 126 -3.88 14.06 -18.21
C LEU A 126 -3.19 15.35 -18.69
N MET A 127 -3.49 16.49 -18.06
CA MET A 127 -2.80 17.76 -18.37
C MET A 127 -1.28 17.69 -18.11
N LEU A 128 -0.84 17.01 -17.05
CA LEU A 128 0.58 16.79 -16.79
C LEU A 128 1.23 15.96 -17.89
N TRP A 129 0.57 14.91 -18.36
CA TRP A 129 1.06 14.09 -19.47
C TRP A 129 1.14 14.87 -20.77
N LEU A 130 0.11 15.65 -21.10
CA LEU A 130 0.13 16.53 -22.28
C LEU A 130 1.28 17.54 -22.21
N PHE A 131 1.51 18.16 -21.04
CA PHE A 131 2.62 19.07 -20.86
C PHE A 131 3.98 18.36 -21.01
N PHE A 132 4.12 17.15 -20.47
CA PHE A 132 5.31 16.31 -20.66
C PHE A 132 5.57 16.01 -22.16
N PHE A 133 4.56 15.64 -22.94
CA PHE A 133 4.72 15.39 -24.37
C PHE A 133 5.15 16.64 -25.14
N VAL A 134 4.67 17.83 -24.75
CA VAL A 134 5.14 19.09 -25.31
C VAL A 134 6.64 19.29 -25.04
N LEU A 135 7.13 18.96 -23.85
CA LEU A 135 8.57 19.02 -23.53
C LEU A 135 9.39 18.04 -24.36
N VAL A 136 8.87 16.83 -24.63
CA VAL A 136 9.52 15.85 -25.52
C VAL A 136 9.66 16.40 -26.94
N ILE A 137 8.63 17.09 -27.46
CA ILE A 137 8.70 17.76 -28.78
C ILE A 137 9.77 18.86 -28.77
N PHE A 138 9.82 19.71 -27.73
CA PHE A 138 10.85 20.75 -27.61
C PHE A 138 12.27 20.18 -27.51
N ALA A 139 12.44 19.03 -26.85
CA ALA A 139 13.71 18.32 -26.77
C ALA A 139 14.18 17.85 -28.16
N PHE A 140 13.27 17.37 -29.00
CA PHE A 140 13.58 16.98 -30.38
C PHE A 140 14.17 18.15 -31.20
N PHE A 141 13.62 19.36 -31.02
CA PHE A 141 14.13 20.59 -31.64
C PHE A 141 15.34 21.22 -30.91
N GLN A 142 16.02 20.46 -30.04
CA GLN A 142 17.23 20.86 -29.32
C GLN A 142 17.06 22.12 -28.44
N GLN A 143 15.84 22.41 -27.98
CA GLN A 143 15.53 23.58 -27.13
C GLN A 143 15.81 23.29 -25.65
N PHE A 144 17.04 22.88 -25.30
CA PHE A 144 17.35 22.36 -23.97
C PHE A 144 17.03 23.30 -22.80
N LEU A 145 17.22 24.62 -22.96
CA LEU A 145 16.87 25.60 -21.92
C LEU A 145 15.36 25.61 -21.59
N LEU A 146 14.51 25.48 -22.61
CA LEU A 146 13.06 25.40 -22.42
C LEU A 146 12.65 24.07 -21.79
N VAL A 147 13.32 22.98 -22.18
CA VAL A 147 13.08 21.65 -21.61
C VAL A 147 13.43 21.63 -20.13
N THR A 148 14.59 22.14 -19.73
CA THR A 148 15.01 22.15 -18.31
C THR A 148 14.08 23.01 -17.46
N LEU A 149 13.72 24.21 -17.93
CA LEU A 149 12.73 25.06 -17.25
C LEU A 149 11.36 24.36 -17.14
N GLY A 150 10.92 23.73 -18.23
CA GLY A 150 9.66 22.99 -18.29
C GLY A 150 9.62 21.80 -17.33
N ILE A 151 10.71 21.06 -17.19
CA ILE A 151 10.84 19.95 -16.23
C ILE A 151 10.71 20.47 -14.79
N VAL A 152 11.36 21.59 -14.47
CA VAL A 152 11.24 22.20 -13.14
C VAL A 152 9.79 22.59 -12.86
N VAL A 153 9.13 23.25 -13.81
CA VAL A 153 7.69 23.61 -13.69
C VAL A 153 6.82 22.37 -13.54
N LEU A 154 7.05 21.32 -14.35
CA LEU A 154 6.31 20.06 -14.28
C LEU A 154 6.45 19.39 -12.91
N TYR A 155 7.65 19.40 -12.34
CA TYR A 155 7.91 18.87 -11.00
C TYR A 155 7.10 19.61 -9.93
N PHE A 156 7.08 20.95 -9.96
CA PHE A 156 6.27 21.75 -9.04
C PHE A 156 4.77 21.54 -9.22
N LEU A 157 4.27 21.54 -10.47
CA LEU A 157 2.86 21.30 -10.77
C LEU A 157 2.42 19.90 -10.29
N ARG A 158 3.28 18.89 -10.45
CA ARG A 158 3.04 17.55 -9.93
C ARG A 158 2.86 17.57 -8.41
N GLY A 159 3.76 18.24 -7.67
CA GLY A 159 3.64 18.39 -6.22
C GLY A 159 2.28 18.96 -5.81
N ILE A 160 1.91 20.10 -6.40
CA ILE A 160 0.63 20.78 -6.11
C ILE A 160 -0.58 19.88 -6.41
N ILE A 161 -0.58 19.19 -7.56
CA ILE A 161 -1.70 18.35 -7.98
C ILE A 161 -1.86 17.13 -7.07
N PHE A 162 -0.76 16.46 -6.71
CA PHE A 162 -0.81 15.24 -5.91
C PHE A 162 -1.01 15.50 -4.41
N GLU A 163 -0.53 16.64 -3.89
CA GLU A 163 -0.78 17.04 -2.50
C GLU A 163 -2.22 17.51 -2.29
N ASN A 164 -2.83 18.15 -3.29
CA ASN A 164 -4.22 18.64 -3.26
C ASN A 164 -5.19 17.67 -3.93
N GLY A 165 -5.03 16.36 -3.70
CA GLY A 165 -5.98 15.36 -4.20
C GLY A 165 -7.41 15.66 -3.73
N GLU A 166 -8.36 15.68 -4.65
CA GLU A 166 -9.77 16.06 -4.38
C GLU A 166 -10.72 14.85 -4.38
N GLU A 167 -10.27 13.74 -4.97
CA GLU A 167 -11.07 12.53 -5.16
C GLU A 167 -10.58 11.41 -4.27
N PHE A 168 -11.50 10.58 -3.78
CA PHE A 168 -11.11 9.40 -3.03
C PHE A 168 -10.55 8.33 -3.98
N LYS A 169 -9.48 7.65 -3.53
CA LYS A 169 -8.91 6.46 -4.18
C LYS A 169 -9.81 5.23 -4.05
N VAL A 170 -10.64 5.22 -3.01
CA VAL A 170 -11.56 4.14 -2.63
C VAL A 170 -12.94 4.74 -2.45
N GLU A 171 -13.98 3.98 -2.78
CA GLU A 171 -15.35 4.50 -2.81
C GLU A 171 -16.08 4.30 -1.48
N THR A 172 -15.80 3.18 -0.81
CA THR A 172 -16.58 2.73 0.36
C THR A 172 -15.75 2.65 1.64
N VAL A 173 -16.44 2.65 2.79
CA VAL A 173 -15.80 2.43 4.10
C VAL A 173 -15.09 1.08 4.16
N GLY A 174 -15.66 0.03 3.56
CA GLY A 174 -15.07 -1.30 3.52
C GLY A 174 -13.76 -1.34 2.74
N GLU A 175 -13.68 -0.63 1.61
CA GLU A 175 -12.43 -0.47 0.86
C GLU A 175 -11.40 0.37 1.63
N LEU A 176 -11.85 1.41 2.34
CA LEU A 176 -10.98 2.17 3.23
C LEU A 176 -10.40 1.29 4.35
N VAL A 177 -11.20 0.41 4.93
CA VAL A 177 -10.73 -0.57 5.91
C VAL A 177 -9.69 -1.50 5.30
N LYS A 178 -9.92 -2.03 4.09
CA LYS A 178 -8.91 -2.84 3.40
C LYS A 178 -7.60 -2.07 3.21
N LEU A 179 -7.68 -0.81 2.79
CA LEU A 179 -6.51 0.06 2.64
C LEU A 179 -5.78 0.30 3.98
N MET A 180 -6.53 0.49 5.08
CA MET A 180 -5.97 0.61 6.42
C MET A 180 -5.16 -0.63 6.80
N VAL A 181 -5.77 -1.82 6.67
CA VAL A 181 -5.12 -3.09 7.03
C VAL A 181 -3.90 -3.34 6.17
N GLU A 182 -3.98 -3.08 4.86
CA GLU A 182 -2.87 -3.33 3.93
C GLU A 182 -1.68 -2.39 4.19
N LYS A 183 -1.92 -1.10 4.46
CA LYS A 183 -0.86 -0.10 4.60
C LYS A 183 -0.40 0.12 6.04
N ASN A 184 -1.19 -0.31 7.03
CA ASN A 184 -0.95 -0.04 8.44
C ASN A 184 -1.46 -1.20 9.32
N TYR A 185 -1.05 -2.45 9.04
CA TYR A 185 -1.56 -3.67 9.70
C TYR A 185 -1.66 -3.55 11.23
N PHE A 186 -0.53 -3.35 11.91
CA PHE A 186 -0.49 -3.27 13.38
C PHE A 186 -1.33 -2.10 13.92
N LYS A 187 -1.25 -0.93 13.29
CA LYS A 187 -2.01 0.25 13.73
C LYS A 187 -3.52 0.11 13.44
N SER A 188 -3.93 -0.78 12.56
CA SER A 188 -5.33 -1.05 12.25
C SER A 188 -6.00 -1.94 13.28
N ARG A 189 -5.22 -2.73 14.01
CA ARG A 189 -5.71 -3.53 15.14
C ARG A 189 -6.11 -2.63 16.31
N ARG A 190 -7.00 -3.15 17.17
CA ARG A 190 -7.42 -2.45 18.39
C ARG A 190 -6.24 -2.31 19.35
N ASP A 191 -5.46 -3.39 19.45
CA ASP A 191 -4.22 -3.47 20.19
C ASP A 191 -3.05 -3.67 19.22
N PRO A 192 -2.19 -2.65 19.01
CA PRO A 192 -1.05 -2.74 18.10
C PRO A 192 0.01 -3.78 18.48
N ASP A 193 0.02 -4.22 19.75
CA ASP A 193 0.95 -5.23 20.24
C ASP A 193 0.45 -6.67 19.99
N THR A 194 -0.61 -6.81 19.19
CA THR A 194 -1.18 -8.12 18.81
C THR A 194 -1.07 -8.34 17.31
N MET A 195 -1.08 -9.61 16.89
CA MET A 195 -1.12 -10.00 15.48
C MET A 195 -1.94 -11.26 15.25
N ASN A 196 -2.60 -11.32 14.11
CA ASN A 196 -3.07 -12.58 13.54
C ASN A 196 -1.98 -13.11 12.61
N GLU A 197 -1.34 -14.20 13.00
CA GLU A 197 -0.18 -14.77 12.31
C GLU A 197 -0.47 -15.14 10.86
N GLN A 198 -1.65 -15.69 10.58
CA GLN A 198 -2.06 -16.06 9.24
C GLN A 198 -2.27 -14.82 8.36
N GLU A 199 -3.00 -13.81 8.87
CA GLU A 199 -3.23 -12.57 8.12
C GLU A 199 -1.92 -11.82 7.86
N LEU A 200 -1.00 -11.81 8.83
CA LEU A 200 0.32 -11.19 8.67
C LEU A 200 1.14 -11.92 7.61
N ARG A 201 1.17 -13.26 7.65
CA ARG A 201 1.84 -14.10 6.64
C ARG A 201 1.30 -13.82 5.24
N GLU A 202 -0.02 -13.71 5.10
CA GLU A 202 -0.67 -13.38 3.82
C GLU A 202 -0.32 -11.96 3.33
N MET A 203 -0.24 -10.98 4.23
CA MET A 203 0.17 -9.61 3.91
C MET A 203 1.61 -9.56 3.40
N ILE A 204 2.53 -10.26 4.08
CA ILE A 204 3.94 -10.35 3.69
C ILE A 204 4.08 -11.04 2.32
N ALA A 205 3.35 -12.14 2.12
CA ALA A 205 3.35 -12.84 0.84
C ALA A 205 2.87 -11.95 -0.32
N LYS A 206 1.79 -11.19 -0.09
CA LYS A 206 1.28 -10.22 -1.07
C LYS A 206 2.32 -9.13 -1.36
N TYR A 207 2.94 -8.57 -0.33
CA TYR A 207 3.96 -7.54 -0.49
C TYR A 207 5.11 -8.02 -1.41
N PHE A 208 5.67 -9.20 -1.15
CA PHE A 208 6.75 -9.73 -1.98
C PHE A 208 6.31 -10.08 -3.40
N ALA A 209 5.11 -10.66 -3.57
CA ALA A 209 4.55 -10.93 -4.90
C ALA A 209 4.40 -9.63 -5.71
N ASP A 210 3.87 -8.57 -5.10
CA ASP A 210 3.70 -7.25 -5.73
C ASP A 210 5.06 -6.62 -6.10
N CYS A 211 6.08 -6.74 -5.24
CA CYS A 211 7.44 -6.27 -5.53
C CYS A 211 8.10 -7.00 -6.70
N LEU A 212 7.85 -8.30 -6.82
CA LEU A 212 8.43 -9.16 -7.86
C LEU A 212 7.60 -9.17 -9.16
N GLY A 213 6.43 -8.52 -9.16
CA GLY A 213 5.50 -8.55 -10.30
C GLY A 213 4.90 -9.93 -10.57
N LEU A 214 4.79 -10.77 -9.54
CA LEU A 214 4.26 -12.13 -9.62
C LEU A 214 2.81 -12.19 -9.12
N GLU A 215 2.04 -13.14 -9.66
CA GLU A 215 0.76 -13.48 -9.02
C GLU A 215 1.02 -14.15 -7.67
N ARG A 216 0.11 -13.96 -6.70
CA ARG A 216 0.24 -14.53 -5.35
C ARG A 216 0.48 -16.04 -5.37
N GLU A 217 -0.28 -16.77 -6.18
CA GLU A 217 -0.17 -18.22 -6.25
C GLU A 217 1.14 -18.67 -6.89
N GLU A 218 1.64 -17.90 -7.87
CA GLU A 218 2.93 -18.12 -8.49
C GLU A 218 4.07 -17.91 -7.48
N PHE A 219 4.04 -16.82 -6.72
CA PHE A 219 5.00 -16.55 -5.66
C PHE A 219 5.00 -17.62 -4.57
N LEU A 220 3.83 -18.02 -4.07
CA LEU A 220 3.73 -19.01 -3.00
C LEU A 220 4.23 -20.41 -3.42
N ASN A 221 4.11 -20.75 -4.70
CA ASN A 221 4.58 -22.01 -5.25
C ASN A 221 6.00 -21.93 -5.85
N ALA A 222 6.63 -20.75 -5.77
CA ALA A 222 7.95 -20.54 -6.34
C ALA A 222 9.01 -21.37 -5.61
N LYS A 223 10.00 -21.83 -6.37
CA LYS A 223 11.12 -22.61 -5.87
C LYS A 223 12.40 -21.79 -5.92
N PHE A 224 13.23 -21.97 -4.90
CA PHE A 224 14.61 -21.52 -4.94
C PHE A 224 15.39 -22.53 -5.81
N GLY A 225 15.88 -22.06 -6.95
CA GLY A 225 16.66 -22.83 -7.93
C GLY A 225 18.16 -22.77 -7.69
#